data_AF-A0A0W0VA85-F1
#
_entry.id   AF-A0A0W0VA85-F1
#
_cell.length_a   1.000
_cell.length_b   1.000
_cell.length_c   1.000
_cell.angle_alpha   90.00
_cell.angle_beta   90.00
_cell.angle_gamma   90.00
#
_symmetry.space_group_name_H-M   'P 1'
#
loop_
_entity.id
_entity.type
_entity.pdbx_description
1 polymer ?
#
loop_
_entity_poly.entity_id
_entity_poly.type
_entity_poly.pdbx_seq_one_letter_code
_entity_poly.pdbx_strand_id
1 'polypeptide(L)'
;MISSLIVLHCELDKTNKLSNVLKGFETKFLCFRPVTCVRQIFIFCNLSVEEQASLALLVQCISDKVSVCELSKGYQAYEFLLRWSVGLLNATQHHNDRFVLGKCRSLWTSFCEEKSNELKGHPFLKVMQQLMSDAHSIRSIIERNLSHLPPTTRIEQTEALCLEQRKLRERDENAGSIRFIYPFLAELASGPTEDTEKTIEKLSKKISSLQKELSAQNRNKTIEPNPESKKEKSALSMTQMAIAACWAKRQFKNKLQSHGQDEELAVNLGNPQ
;
A
#
# COMPACT_ATOMS: atom_id res chain seq x y z
N MET A 1 3.61 8.75 4.95
CA MET A 1 3.22 7.54 5.73
C MET A 1 4.14 6.40 5.38
N ILE A 2 4.12 5.87 4.16
CA ILE A 2 5.16 4.90 3.75
C ILE A 2 6.51 5.62 3.62
N SER A 3 6.49 6.90 3.24
CA SER A 3 7.67 7.77 3.20
C SER A 3 8.47 7.86 4.51
N SER A 4 7.85 7.61 5.66
CA SER A 4 8.52 7.63 6.97
C SER A 4 8.87 6.24 7.52
N LEU A 5 8.71 5.19 6.71
CA LEU A 5 9.10 3.82 7.04
C LEU A 5 10.62 3.67 6.95
N ILE A 6 11.21 3.02 7.94
CA ILE A 6 12.62 2.65 7.94
C ILE A 6 12.69 1.18 8.36
N VAL A 7 13.49 0.40 7.63
CA VAL A 7 13.69 -1.02 7.90
C VAL A 7 15.17 -1.30 7.98
N LEU A 8 15.59 -1.88 9.10
CA LEU A 8 16.94 -2.41 9.29
C LEU A 8 16.87 -3.94 9.23
N HIS A 9 17.61 -4.52 8.29
CA HIS A 9 17.74 -5.95 8.10
C HIS A 9 19.14 -6.39 8.52
N CYS A 10 19.19 -7.35 9.45
CA CYS A 10 20.43 -7.94 9.92
C CYS A 10 20.37 -9.47 9.87
N GLU A 11 21.51 -10.12 9.64
CA GLU A 11 21.64 -11.55 9.91
C GLU A 11 21.49 -11.81 11.42
N LEU A 12 20.93 -12.96 11.79
CA LEU A 12 20.84 -13.35 13.20
C LEU A 12 22.25 -13.49 13.80
N ASP A 13 22.55 -12.71 14.83
CA ASP A 13 23.78 -12.85 15.59
C ASP A 13 23.80 -14.15 16.40
N LYS A 14 24.35 -15.21 15.79
CA LYS A 14 24.55 -16.53 16.40
C LYS A 14 25.49 -16.51 17.60
N THR A 15 26.28 -15.44 17.77
CA THR A 15 27.29 -15.31 18.83
C THR A 15 26.83 -14.48 20.03
N ASN A 16 25.60 -13.96 20.01
CA ASN A 16 25.03 -13.08 21.03
C ASN A 16 25.84 -11.81 21.36
N LYS A 17 26.86 -11.46 20.57
CA LYS A 17 27.72 -10.27 20.75
C LYS A 17 26.97 -8.94 20.63
N LEU A 18 25.86 -8.92 19.91
CA LEU A 18 25.00 -7.77 19.65
C LEU A 18 23.81 -7.68 20.60
N SER A 19 23.57 -8.68 21.44
CA SER A 19 22.40 -8.74 22.34
C SER A 19 22.19 -7.44 23.14
N ASN A 20 23.26 -6.84 23.67
CA ASN A 20 23.18 -5.57 24.40
C ASN A 20 22.86 -4.37 23.49
N VAL A 21 23.40 -4.35 22.27
CA VAL A 21 23.13 -3.30 21.29
C VAL A 21 21.68 -3.37 20.81
N LEU A 22 21.18 -4.58 20.52
CA LEU A 22 19.82 -4.83 20.06
C LEU A 22 18.77 -4.53 21.14
N LYS A 23 19.05 -4.85 22.42
CA LYS A 23 18.22 -4.38 23.54
C LYS A 23 18.12 -2.85 23.58
N GLY A 24 19.21 -2.16 23.25
CA GLY A 24 19.23 -0.71 23.12
C GLY A 24 18.19 -0.17 22.12
N PHE A 25 17.94 -0.89 21.02
CA PHE A 25 16.90 -0.52 20.05
C PHE A 25 15.49 -0.61 20.65
N GLU A 26 15.16 -1.74 21.28
CA GLU A 26 13.82 -1.99 21.83
C GLU A 26 13.50 -1.04 22.99
N THR A 27 14.50 -0.58 23.73
CA THR A 27 14.31 0.40 24.81
C THR A 27 14.18 1.85 24.31
N LYS A 28 14.82 2.19 23.19
CA LYS A 28 14.88 3.58 22.70
C LYS A 28 13.83 3.91 21.65
N PHE A 29 13.39 2.93 20.88
CA PHE A 29 12.49 3.16 19.75
C PHE A 29 11.26 2.27 19.87
N LEU A 30 10.11 2.84 19.51
CA LEU A 30 8.95 2.03 19.16
C LEU A 30 9.24 1.31 17.84
N CYS A 31 9.65 0.05 17.93
CA CYS A 31 9.99 -0.77 16.77
C CYS A 31 9.32 -2.13 16.82
N PHE A 32 8.84 -2.60 15.66
CA PHE A 32 8.41 -3.98 15.51
C PHE A 32 9.59 -4.82 15.04
N ARG A 33 9.95 -5.85 15.81
CA ARG A 33 11.10 -6.71 15.52
C ARG A 33 10.68 -8.16 15.27
N PRO A 34 10.27 -8.53 14.05
CA PRO A 34 10.12 -9.93 13.72
C PRO A 34 11.48 -10.63 13.61
N VAL A 35 11.68 -11.67 14.42
CA VAL A 35 12.88 -12.51 14.44
C VAL A 35 12.57 -13.87 13.82
N THR A 36 13.47 -14.33 12.97
CA THR A 36 13.47 -15.69 12.38
C THR A 36 14.77 -16.42 12.72
N CYS A 37 14.90 -17.68 12.33
CA CYS A 37 16.11 -18.48 12.55
C CYS A 37 17.37 -17.94 11.83
N VAL A 38 17.20 -17.07 10.83
CA VAL A 38 18.30 -16.56 10.00
C VAL A 38 18.41 -15.05 9.97
N ARG A 39 17.34 -14.31 10.29
CA ARG A 39 17.26 -12.86 10.12
C ARG A 39 16.56 -12.19 11.28
N GLN A 40 17.02 -10.98 11.58
CA GLN A 40 16.31 -10.02 12.41
C GLN A 40 15.96 -8.81 11.56
N ILE A 41 14.69 -8.40 11.58
CA ILE A 41 14.22 -7.23 10.87
C ILE A 41 13.68 -6.27 11.92
N PHE A 42 14.14 -5.03 11.90
CA PHE A 42 13.63 -3.96 12.74
C PHE A 42 12.86 -3.00 11.86
N ILE A 43 11.61 -2.73 12.23
CA ILE A 43 10.71 -1.88 11.47
C ILE A 43 10.40 -0.67 12.34
N PHE A 44 10.64 0.51 11.78
CA PHE A 44 10.39 1.80 12.41
C PHE A 44 9.48 2.63 11.54
N CYS A 45 8.60 3.43 12.15
CA CYS A 45 7.83 4.44 11.44
C CYS A 45 7.94 5.76 12.18
N ASN A 46 8.11 6.85 11.43
CA ASN A 46 7.97 8.21 11.95
C ASN A 46 8.99 8.57 13.07
N LEU A 47 10.24 8.15 12.91
CA LEU A 47 11.32 8.54 13.84
C LEU A 47 11.59 10.05 13.77
N SER A 48 11.78 10.67 14.94
CA SER A 48 12.25 12.06 15.09
C SER A 48 13.66 12.24 14.51
N VAL A 49 14.12 13.48 14.38
CA VAL A 49 15.48 13.78 13.89
C VAL A 49 16.54 13.20 14.85
N GLU A 50 16.31 13.34 16.16
CA GLU A 50 17.19 12.81 17.21
C GLU A 50 17.20 11.27 17.22
N GLU A 51 16.03 10.66 17.01
CA GLU A 51 15.92 9.21 16.90
C GLU A 51 16.62 8.68 15.65
N GLN A 52 16.52 9.37 14.51
CA GLN A 52 17.23 9.01 13.29
C GLN A 52 18.75 9.13 13.44
N ALA A 53 19.24 10.16 14.14
CA ALA A 53 20.65 10.30 14.47
C ALA A 53 21.12 9.16 15.39
N SER A 54 20.33 8.83 16.41
CA SER A 54 20.61 7.70 17.31
C SER A 54 20.61 6.36 16.59
N LEU A 55 19.66 6.16 15.66
CA LEU A 55 19.58 4.99 14.81
C LEU A 55 20.84 4.84 13.95
N ALA A 56 21.32 5.92 13.32
CA ALA A 56 22.50 5.89 12.48
C ALA A 56 23.76 5.42 13.24
N LEU A 57 23.95 5.91 14.48
CA LEU A 57 25.06 5.48 15.34
C LEU A 57 24.98 3.98 15.67
N LEU A 58 23.78 3.49 15.99
CA LEU A 58 23.57 2.08 16.31
C LEU A 58 23.75 1.18 15.08
N VAL A 59 23.31 1.63 13.90
CA VAL A 59 23.52 0.92 12.63
C VAL A 59 25.01 0.80 12.33
N GLN A 60 25.79 1.88 12.49
CA GLN A 60 27.25 1.82 12.29
C GLN A 60 27.91 0.81 13.24
N CYS A 61 27.50 0.79 14.51
CA CYS A 61 28.01 -0.18 15.48
C CYS A 61 27.67 -1.64 15.13
N ILE A 62 26.56 -1.88 14.43
CA ILE A 62 26.15 -3.20 13.98
C ILE A 62 26.89 -3.58 12.70
N SER A 63 27.00 -2.68 11.72
CA SER A 63 27.64 -2.96 10.43
C SER A 63 29.09 -3.41 10.58
N ASP A 64 29.79 -2.92 11.60
CA ASP A 64 31.17 -3.30 11.89
C ASP A 64 31.30 -4.74 12.45
N LYS A 65 30.17 -5.37 12.82
CA LYS A 65 30.13 -6.64 13.57
C LYS A 65 29.40 -7.76 12.83
N VAL A 66 28.63 -7.48 11.78
CA VAL A 66 27.90 -8.49 11.01
C VAL A 66 28.12 -8.33 9.51
N SER A 67 28.08 -9.47 8.82
CA SER A 67 28.17 -9.59 7.35
C SER A 67 27.03 -8.88 6.62
N VAL A 68 25.81 -8.93 7.18
CA VAL A 68 24.61 -8.36 6.56
C VAL A 68 23.99 -7.35 7.52
N CYS A 69 24.02 -6.08 7.11
CA CYS A 69 23.38 -4.96 7.79
C CYS A 69 22.88 -3.96 6.73
N GLU A 70 21.61 -4.06 6.37
CA GLU A 70 21.01 -3.27 5.30
C GLU A 70 19.94 -2.34 5.86
N LEU A 71 20.06 -1.04 5.58
CA LEU A 71 19.07 -0.03 5.95
C LEU A 71 18.30 0.41 4.71
N SER A 72 17.00 0.15 4.69
CA SER A 72 16.08 0.61 3.66
C SER A 72 15.15 1.70 4.20
N LYS A 73 14.77 2.66 3.36
CA LYS A 73 13.88 3.77 3.73
C LYS A 73 12.71 3.90 2.76
N GLY A 74 11.60 4.47 3.23
CA GLY A 74 10.45 4.83 2.42
C GLY A 74 9.86 3.66 1.64
N TYR A 75 9.62 3.88 0.35
CA TYR A 75 9.08 2.85 -0.54
C TYR A 75 10.02 1.66 -0.76
N GLN A 76 11.35 1.87 -0.69
CA GLN A 76 12.30 0.75 -0.77
C GLN A 76 12.17 -0.16 0.46
N ALA A 77 11.98 0.42 1.65
CA ALA A 77 11.71 -0.34 2.86
C ALA A 77 10.41 -1.15 2.75
N TYR A 78 9.37 -0.54 2.16
CA TYR A 78 8.10 -1.23 1.93
C TYR A 78 8.24 -2.39 0.95
N GLU A 79 8.97 -2.20 -0.14
CA GLU A 79 9.25 -3.25 -1.12
C GLU A 79 10.05 -4.41 -0.50
N PHE A 80 11.05 -4.11 0.31
CA PHE A 80 11.78 -5.12 1.08
C PHE A 80 10.84 -5.94 1.96
N LEU A 81 9.96 -5.27 2.73
CA LEU A 81 8.99 -5.96 3.59
C LEU A 81 8.00 -6.79 2.80
N LEU A 82 7.58 -6.34 1.60
CA LEU A 82 6.73 -7.13 0.71
C LEU A 82 7.44 -8.41 0.28
N ARG A 83 8.65 -8.29 -0.26
CA ARG A 83 9.47 -9.45 -0.68
C ARG A 83 9.66 -10.43 0.49
N TRP A 84 9.97 -9.91 1.66
CA TRP A 84 10.07 -10.75 2.86
C TRP A 84 8.75 -11.45 3.18
N SER A 85 7.65 -10.71 3.28
CA SER A 85 6.34 -11.22 3.71
C SER A 85 5.76 -12.26 2.75
N VAL A 86 6.06 -12.18 1.45
CA VAL A 86 5.61 -13.18 0.45
C VAL A 86 6.49 -14.43 0.38
N GLY A 87 7.59 -14.47 1.15
CA GLY A 87 8.50 -15.61 1.22
C GLY A 87 9.67 -15.57 0.23
N LEU A 88 9.86 -14.45 -0.50
CA LEU A 88 10.92 -14.31 -1.51
C LEU A 88 12.34 -14.25 -0.92
N LEU A 89 12.50 -14.00 0.37
CA LEU A 89 13.83 -13.88 0.98
C LEU A 89 14.33 -15.20 1.62
N ASN A 90 13.60 -16.31 1.44
CA ASN A 90 14.01 -17.60 1.97
C ASN A 90 14.80 -18.41 0.92
N ALA A 91 16.13 -18.39 1.02
CA ALA A 91 17.02 -19.16 0.15
C ALA A 91 16.84 -20.69 0.29
N THR A 92 16.39 -21.17 1.46
CA THR A 92 16.22 -22.61 1.72
C THR A 92 14.95 -23.20 1.13
N GLN A 93 13.92 -22.39 0.89
CA GLN A 93 12.63 -22.83 0.36
C GLN A 93 12.35 -22.30 -1.06
N HIS A 94 13.40 -22.20 -1.88
CA HIS A 94 13.31 -21.69 -3.26
C HIS A 94 12.52 -20.38 -3.36
N HIS A 95 12.68 -19.48 -2.38
CA HIS A 95 12.03 -18.17 -2.38
C HIS A 95 10.49 -18.25 -2.43
N ASN A 96 9.89 -19.29 -1.85
CA ASN A 96 8.45 -19.50 -1.80
C ASN A 96 7.97 -19.98 -0.42
N ASP A 97 8.48 -19.35 0.64
CA ASP A 97 8.07 -19.70 2.00
C ASP A 97 6.68 -19.14 2.32
N ARG A 98 5.67 -20.01 2.19
CA ARG A 98 4.26 -19.68 2.47
C ARG A 98 3.98 -19.36 3.94
N PHE A 99 4.87 -19.73 4.85
CA PHE A 99 4.64 -19.57 6.29
C PHE A 99 5.06 -18.19 6.80
N VAL A 100 5.89 -17.45 6.06
CA VAL A 100 6.39 -16.13 6.50
C VAL A 100 5.24 -15.17 6.76
N LEU A 101 4.25 -15.09 5.87
CA LEU A 101 3.10 -14.19 6.06
C LEU A 101 2.31 -14.56 7.33
N GLY A 102 2.05 -15.85 7.55
CA GLY A 102 1.34 -16.33 8.74
C GLY A 102 2.11 -16.00 10.03
N LYS A 103 3.42 -16.23 10.04
CA LYS A 103 4.28 -15.90 11.18
C LYS A 103 4.35 -14.41 11.42
N CYS A 104 4.47 -13.60 10.36
CA CYS A 104 4.48 -12.14 10.44
C CYS A 104 3.18 -11.60 11.06
N ARG A 105 2.02 -12.13 10.64
CA ARG A 105 0.72 -11.78 11.25
C ARG A 105 0.67 -12.10 12.74
N SER A 106 1.09 -13.30 13.13
CA SER A 106 1.11 -13.72 14.53
C SER A 106 2.00 -12.81 15.39
N LEU A 107 3.23 -12.53 14.93
CA LEU A 107 4.16 -11.64 15.64
C LEU A 107 3.62 -10.20 15.73
N TRP A 108 2.98 -9.73 14.66
CA TRP A 108 2.35 -8.41 14.63
C TRP A 108 1.17 -8.30 15.61
N THR A 109 0.33 -9.33 15.71
CA THR A 109 -0.76 -9.37 16.69
C THR A 109 -0.22 -9.28 18.11
N SER A 110 0.77 -10.09 18.47
CA SER A 110 1.39 -10.05 19.81
C SER A 110 2.01 -8.68 20.11
N PHE A 111 2.68 -8.07 19.12
CA PHE A 111 3.22 -6.73 19.27
C PHE A 111 2.12 -5.66 19.48
N CYS A 112 0.99 -5.77 18.77
CA CYS A 112 -0.16 -4.89 18.98
C CYS A 112 -0.75 -5.01 20.39
N GLU A 113 -0.78 -6.22 20.95
CA GLU A 113 -1.27 -6.47 22.30
C GLU A 113 -0.32 -5.86 23.34
N GLU A 114 0.98 -6.11 23.21
CA GLU A 114 2.02 -5.59 24.12
C GLU A 114 2.13 -4.06 24.08
N LYS A 115 2.01 -3.47 22.88
CA LYS A 115 2.23 -2.03 22.64
C LYS A 115 0.95 -1.26 22.33
N SER A 116 -0.19 -1.76 22.77
CA SER A 116 -1.53 -1.23 22.47
C SER A 116 -1.68 0.29 22.66
N ASN A 117 -1.19 0.82 23.79
CA ASN A 117 -1.24 2.26 24.09
C ASN A 117 -0.32 3.09 23.20
N GLU A 118 0.90 2.61 22.94
CA GLU A 118 1.91 3.31 22.13
C GLU A 118 1.52 3.34 20.63
N LEU A 119 0.76 2.33 20.18
CA LEU A 119 0.34 2.21 18.77
C LEU A 119 -0.94 2.96 18.44
N LYS A 120 -1.68 3.49 19.42
CA LYS A 120 -2.96 4.15 19.19
C LYS A 120 -2.78 5.40 18.31
N GLY A 121 -3.36 5.37 17.11
CA GLY A 121 -3.21 6.46 16.13
C GLY A 121 -1.84 6.50 15.44
N HIS A 122 -0.94 5.56 15.75
CA HIS A 122 0.38 5.51 15.15
C HIS A 122 0.29 5.09 13.67
N PRO A 123 1.06 5.69 12.75
CA PRO A 123 1.11 5.30 11.34
C PRO A 123 1.44 3.82 11.11
N PHE A 124 2.08 3.17 12.09
CA PHE A 124 2.44 1.75 12.07
C PHE A 124 1.26 0.86 11.72
N LEU A 125 0.11 1.08 12.38
CA LEU A 125 -1.06 0.21 12.22
C LEU A 125 -1.50 0.16 10.76
N LYS A 126 -1.54 1.33 10.13
CA LYS A 126 -1.99 1.47 8.74
C LYS A 126 -0.97 0.93 7.74
N VAL A 127 0.31 1.18 7.95
CA VAL A 127 1.38 0.63 7.09
C VAL A 127 1.39 -0.89 7.16
N MET A 128 1.32 -1.48 8.35
CA MET A 128 1.32 -2.93 8.53
C MET A 128 0.05 -3.57 7.97
N GLN A 129 -1.13 -2.96 8.13
CA GLN A 129 -2.36 -3.43 7.48
C GLN A 129 -2.25 -3.44 5.96
N GLN A 130 -1.71 -2.36 5.37
CA GLN A 130 -1.49 -2.28 3.92
C GLN A 130 -0.50 -3.36 3.45
N LEU A 131 0.62 -3.53 4.17
CA LEU A 131 1.61 -4.55 3.88
C LEU A 131 1.01 -5.96 3.89
N MET A 132 0.22 -6.30 4.91
CA MET A 132 -0.38 -7.62 5.06
C MET A 132 -1.44 -7.90 4.01
N SER A 133 -2.20 -6.88 3.60
CA SER A 133 -3.17 -6.96 2.52
C SER A 133 -2.47 -7.19 1.18
N ASP A 134 -1.45 -6.39 0.88
CA ASP A 134 -0.68 -6.46 -0.36
C ASP A 134 0.05 -7.80 -0.49
N ALA A 135 0.71 -8.24 0.58
CA ALA A 135 1.36 -9.54 0.63
C ALA A 135 0.38 -10.70 0.41
N HIS A 136 -0.83 -10.61 0.96
CA HIS A 136 -1.87 -11.63 0.75
C HIS A 136 -2.33 -11.71 -0.71
N SER A 137 -2.56 -10.56 -1.35
CA SER A 137 -2.93 -10.49 -2.76
C SER A 137 -1.84 -11.08 -3.65
N ILE A 138 -0.58 -10.72 -3.41
CA ILE A 138 0.57 -11.26 -4.17
C ILE A 138 0.69 -12.77 -3.96
N ARG A 139 0.60 -13.26 -2.71
CA ARG A 139 0.62 -14.71 -2.43
C ARG A 139 -0.48 -15.47 -3.17
N SER A 140 -1.68 -14.91 -3.21
CA SER A 140 -2.80 -15.51 -3.94
C SER A 140 -2.51 -15.64 -5.44
N ILE A 141 -1.85 -14.63 -6.03
CA ILE A 141 -1.40 -14.68 -7.44
C ILE A 141 -0.32 -15.74 -7.62
N ILE A 142 0.68 -15.82 -6.73
CA ILE A 142 1.75 -16.83 -6.79
C ILE A 142 1.13 -18.24 -6.79
N GLU A 143 0.22 -18.51 -5.87
CA GLU A 143 -0.35 -19.84 -5.66
C GLU A 143 -1.24 -20.28 -6.83
N ARG A 144 -2.05 -19.35 -7.38
CA ARG A 144 -2.96 -19.64 -8.49
C ARG A 144 -2.27 -19.67 -9.85
N ASN A 145 -1.35 -18.73 -10.08
CA ASN A 145 -0.86 -18.43 -11.43
C ASN A 145 0.60 -18.80 -11.64
N LEU A 146 1.43 -18.87 -10.60
CA LEU A 146 2.89 -19.01 -10.74
C LEU A 146 3.43 -20.34 -10.19
N SER A 147 2.59 -21.14 -9.55
CA SER A 147 2.94 -22.40 -8.88
C SER A 147 3.44 -23.49 -9.83
N HIS A 148 3.07 -23.43 -11.10
CA HIS A 148 3.51 -24.35 -12.14
C HIS A 148 4.79 -23.90 -12.88
N LEU A 149 5.22 -22.65 -12.68
CA LEU A 149 6.39 -22.10 -13.37
C LEU A 149 7.71 -22.60 -12.75
N PRO A 150 8.81 -22.65 -13.53
CA PRO A 150 10.14 -22.91 -13.02
C PRO A 150 10.54 -21.94 -11.88
N PRO A 151 11.38 -22.38 -10.91
CA PRO A 151 11.73 -21.56 -9.76
C PRO A 151 12.31 -20.18 -10.12
N THR A 152 13.20 -20.09 -11.10
CA THR A 152 13.82 -18.82 -11.55
C THR A 152 12.77 -17.84 -12.08
N THR A 153 11.93 -18.29 -13.02
CA THR A 153 10.84 -17.48 -13.58
C THR A 153 9.83 -17.05 -12.50
N ARG A 154 9.52 -17.94 -11.55
CA ARG A 154 8.63 -17.60 -10.42
C ARG A 154 9.22 -16.50 -9.55
N ILE A 155 10.53 -16.56 -9.27
CA ILE A 155 11.23 -15.52 -8.50
C ILE A 155 11.13 -14.18 -9.22
N GLU A 156 11.52 -14.13 -10.49
CA GLU A 156 11.50 -12.91 -11.31
C GLU A 156 10.09 -12.28 -11.36
N GLN A 157 9.07 -13.10 -11.62
CA GLN A 157 7.69 -12.61 -11.67
C GLN A 157 7.18 -12.16 -10.31
N THR A 158 7.57 -12.83 -9.22
CA THR A 158 7.17 -12.40 -7.88
C THR A 158 7.87 -11.11 -7.48
N GLU A 159 9.14 -10.92 -7.83
CA GLU A 159 9.85 -9.65 -7.63
C GLU A 159 9.19 -8.52 -8.40
N ALA A 160 8.77 -8.76 -9.64
CA ALA A 160 8.01 -7.81 -10.44
C ALA A 160 6.68 -7.43 -9.78
N LEU A 161 5.93 -8.41 -9.24
CA LEU A 161 4.69 -8.15 -8.50
C LEU A 161 4.93 -7.26 -7.27
N CYS A 162 5.99 -7.52 -6.49
CA CYS A 162 6.35 -6.68 -5.35
C CYS A 162 6.71 -5.25 -5.77
N LEU A 163 7.47 -5.09 -6.85
CA LEU A 163 7.86 -3.78 -7.38
C LEU A 163 6.65 -2.99 -7.90
N GLU A 164 5.77 -3.62 -8.67
CA GLU A 164 4.55 -2.97 -9.18
C GLU A 164 3.61 -2.56 -8.05
N GLN A 165 3.46 -3.39 -7.03
CA GLN A 165 2.66 -3.05 -5.86
C GLN A 165 3.25 -1.86 -5.09
N ARG A 166 4.58 -1.80 -4.95
CA ARG A 166 5.26 -0.64 -4.37
C ARG A 166 5.00 0.63 -5.18
N LYS A 167 5.16 0.58 -6.50
CA LYS A 167 4.86 1.72 -7.40
C LYS A 167 3.40 2.15 -7.31
N LEU A 168 2.47 1.22 -7.15
CA LEU A 168 1.06 1.53 -6.92
C LEU A 168 0.88 2.33 -5.62
N ARG A 169 1.49 1.88 -4.50
CA ARG A 169 1.44 2.60 -3.23
C ARG A 169 2.08 3.99 -3.28
N GLU A 170 3.19 4.10 -3.99
CA GLU A 170 3.87 5.37 -4.23
C GLU A 170 2.99 6.35 -5.00
N ARG A 171 2.33 5.88 -6.08
CA ARG A 171 1.33 6.67 -6.80
C ARG A 171 0.14 7.03 -5.92
N ASP A 172 -0.41 6.09 -5.15
CA ASP A 172 -1.57 6.31 -4.28
C ASP A 172 -1.29 7.39 -3.22
N GLU A 173 -0.09 7.39 -2.64
CA GLU A 173 0.32 8.34 -1.61
C GLU A 173 0.67 9.71 -2.22
N ASN A 174 1.36 9.74 -3.36
CA ASN A 174 1.69 10.98 -4.09
C ASN A 174 0.45 11.66 -4.69
N ALA A 175 -0.53 10.87 -5.13
CA ALA A 175 -1.82 11.37 -5.61
C ALA A 175 -2.70 11.96 -4.49
N GLY A 176 -2.29 11.84 -3.23
CA GLY A 176 -2.80 12.59 -2.07
C GLY A 176 -4.26 12.42 -1.68
N SER A 177 -5.13 11.85 -2.54
CA SER A 177 -6.59 11.95 -2.36
C SER A 177 -7.44 11.02 -3.24
N ILE A 178 -6.88 10.22 -4.15
CA ILE A 178 -7.69 9.34 -5.04
C ILE A 178 -8.00 7.98 -4.37
N ARG A 179 -8.17 7.95 -3.04
CA ARG A 179 -8.52 6.72 -2.30
C ARG A 179 -9.96 6.27 -2.50
N PHE A 180 -10.84 7.14 -3.00
CA PHE A 180 -12.25 6.84 -3.18
C PHE A 180 -12.58 6.07 -4.47
N ILE A 181 -11.67 6.03 -5.44
CA ILE A 181 -12.03 5.59 -6.80
C ILE A 181 -11.60 4.15 -7.06
N TYR A 182 -10.55 3.66 -6.41
CA TYR A 182 -9.98 2.34 -6.73
C TYR A 182 -10.86 1.15 -6.33
N PRO A 183 -11.44 1.09 -5.11
CA PRO A 183 -12.41 0.05 -4.75
C PRO A 183 -13.66 0.10 -5.66
N PHE A 184 -14.06 1.31 -6.06
CA PHE A 184 -15.21 1.55 -6.93
C PHE A 184 -14.98 1.13 -8.38
N LEU A 185 -13.76 1.30 -8.92
CA LEU A 185 -13.38 0.80 -10.24
C LEU A 185 -13.31 -0.73 -10.28
N ALA A 186 -12.90 -1.37 -9.17
CA ALA A 186 -12.90 -2.81 -9.04
C ALA A 186 -14.33 -3.39 -9.00
N GLU A 187 -15.25 -2.74 -8.26
CA GLU A 187 -16.68 -3.11 -8.24
C GLU A 187 -17.38 -2.90 -9.60
N LEU A 188 -17.09 -1.80 -10.30
CA LEU A 188 -17.64 -1.53 -11.64
C LEU A 188 -17.13 -2.52 -12.71
N ALA A 189 -15.95 -3.10 -12.51
CA ALA A 189 -15.41 -4.14 -13.39
C ALA A 189 -16.10 -5.50 -13.19
N SER A 190 -16.65 -5.76 -12.00
CA SER A 190 -17.40 -6.99 -11.69
C SER A 190 -18.89 -6.96 -12.05
N GLY A 191 -19.41 -5.81 -12.51
CA GLY A 191 -20.80 -5.63 -12.92
C GLY A 191 -21.64 -4.85 -11.87
N PRO A 192 -22.61 -4.03 -12.31
CA PRO A 192 -23.40 -3.21 -11.39
C PRO A 192 -24.35 -4.09 -10.55
N THR A 193 -24.36 -3.89 -9.24
CA THR A 193 -25.39 -4.41 -8.33
C THR A 193 -26.33 -3.28 -7.90
N GLU A 194 -27.50 -3.59 -7.35
CA GLU A 194 -28.48 -2.58 -6.87
C GLU A 194 -27.86 -1.64 -5.80
N ASP A 195 -26.93 -2.15 -5.00
CA ASP A 195 -26.16 -1.36 -4.02
C ASP A 195 -25.11 -0.44 -4.69
N THR A 196 -24.60 -0.84 -5.85
CA THR A 196 -23.70 -0.02 -6.67
C THR A 196 -24.45 1.21 -7.21
N GLU A 197 -25.70 1.06 -7.66
CA GLU A 197 -26.53 2.15 -8.18
C GLU A 197 -26.91 3.18 -7.11
N LYS A 198 -27.35 2.72 -5.92
CA LYS A 198 -27.67 3.60 -4.78
C LYS A 198 -26.43 4.39 -4.31
N THR A 199 -25.26 3.76 -4.37
CA THR A 199 -23.98 4.40 -4.01
C THR A 199 -23.55 5.41 -5.07
N ILE A 200 -23.74 5.11 -6.36
CA ILE A 200 -23.54 6.05 -7.48
C ILE A 200 -24.41 7.29 -7.34
N GLU A 201 -25.67 7.13 -6.94
CA GLU A 201 -26.59 8.25 -6.79
C GLU A 201 -26.17 9.17 -5.62
N LYS A 202 -25.76 8.58 -4.49
CA LYS A 202 -25.22 9.34 -3.34
C LYS A 202 -23.94 10.11 -3.70
N LEU A 203 -23.04 9.48 -4.45
CA LEU A 203 -21.80 10.13 -4.93
C LEU A 203 -22.10 11.25 -5.92
N SER A 204 -23.01 11.02 -6.87
CA SER A 204 -23.43 12.02 -7.85
C SER A 204 -24.00 13.27 -7.17
N LYS A 205 -24.85 13.10 -6.15
CA LYS A 205 -25.39 14.20 -5.34
C LYS A 205 -24.28 14.96 -4.61
N LYS A 206 -23.31 14.24 -4.02
CA LYS A 206 -22.17 14.85 -3.31
C LYS A 206 -21.23 15.62 -4.24
N ILE A 207 -20.97 15.09 -5.44
CA ILE A 207 -20.18 15.76 -6.49
C ILE A 207 -20.89 17.04 -6.93
N SER A 208 -22.20 17.00 -7.18
CA SER A 208 -22.96 18.20 -7.56
C SER A 208 -22.98 19.27 -6.46
N SER A 209 -23.02 18.87 -5.18
CA SER A 209 -22.91 19.80 -4.05
C SER A 209 -21.54 20.48 -4.02
N LEU A 210 -20.46 19.69 -4.17
CA LEU A 210 -19.09 20.21 -4.18
C LEU A 210 -18.80 21.10 -5.39
N GLN A 211 -19.36 20.77 -6.57
CA GLN A 211 -19.27 21.64 -7.76
C GLN A 211 -19.97 22.98 -7.54
N LYS A 212 -21.13 22.98 -6.86
CA LYS A 212 -21.81 24.23 -6.47
C LYS A 212 -20.96 25.05 -5.50
N GLU A 213 -20.39 24.44 -4.46
CA GLU A 213 -19.49 25.12 -3.52
C GLU A 213 -18.25 25.70 -4.19
N LEU A 214 -17.62 24.95 -5.10
CA LEU A 214 -16.46 25.41 -5.87
C LEU A 214 -16.81 26.60 -6.80
N SER A 215 -17.97 26.53 -7.46
CA SER A 215 -18.47 27.61 -8.30
C SER A 215 -18.82 28.88 -7.50
N ALA A 216 -19.23 28.73 -6.24
CA ALA A 216 -19.47 29.85 -5.33
C ALA A 216 -18.16 30.48 -4.83
N GLN A 217 -17.11 29.68 -4.62
CA GLN A 217 -15.78 30.18 -4.25
C GLN A 217 -15.07 30.91 -5.40
N ASN A 218 -15.18 30.40 -6.64
CA ASN A 218 -14.54 31.01 -7.81
C ASN A 218 -15.18 32.33 -8.29
N ARG A 219 -16.33 32.74 -7.75
CA ARG A 219 -16.89 34.08 -7.99
C ARG A 219 -16.18 35.19 -7.20
N ASN A 220 -15.35 34.84 -6.22
CA ASN A 220 -14.58 35.78 -5.43
C ASN A 220 -13.08 35.46 -5.52
N LYS A 221 -12.39 36.25 -6.36
CA LYS A 221 -10.93 36.36 -6.57
C LYS A 221 -10.31 35.45 -7.64
N THR A 222 -9.82 36.09 -8.68
CA THR A 222 -8.66 35.65 -9.48
C THR A 222 -7.46 35.59 -8.54
N ILE A 223 -7.01 34.39 -8.18
CA ILE A 223 -5.79 34.18 -7.39
C ILE A 223 -4.80 33.44 -8.29
N GLU A 224 -3.68 34.07 -8.58
CA GLU A 224 -2.51 33.40 -9.17
C GLU A 224 -2.02 32.31 -8.20
N PRO A 225 -1.70 31.10 -8.70
CA PRO A 225 -1.44 29.95 -7.83
C PRO A 225 -0.14 30.13 -7.04
N ASN A 226 -0.22 30.01 -5.71
CA ASN A 226 0.94 29.91 -4.82
C ASN A 226 0.86 28.57 -4.05
N PRO A 227 1.70 27.56 -4.38
CA PRO A 227 1.51 26.16 -4.00
C PRO A 227 1.65 25.82 -2.50
N GLU A 228 1.82 26.81 -1.62
CA GLU A 228 2.03 26.60 -0.19
C GLU A 228 0.77 26.72 0.68
N SER A 229 -0.37 27.16 0.13
CA SER A 229 -1.59 27.34 0.93
C SER A 229 -2.38 26.03 1.12
N LYS A 230 -2.72 25.67 2.37
CA LYS A 230 -3.58 24.51 2.73
C LYS A 230 -4.93 24.53 1.99
N LYS A 231 -5.44 25.71 1.62
CA LYS A 231 -6.70 25.89 0.89
C LYS A 231 -6.57 25.49 -0.59
N GLU A 232 -5.44 25.77 -1.24
CA GLU A 232 -5.21 25.39 -2.64
C GLU A 232 -5.00 23.88 -2.81
N LYS A 233 -4.36 23.20 -1.86
CA LYS A 233 -4.28 21.72 -1.86
C LYS A 233 -5.66 21.07 -1.77
N SER A 234 -6.59 21.67 -1.02
CA SER A 234 -8.00 21.23 -0.97
C SER A 234 -8.73 21.48 -2.29
N ALA A 235 -8.50 22.62 -2.94
CA ALA A 235 -9.11 22.96 -4.23
C ALA A 235 -8.57 22.07 -5.38
N LEU A 236 -7.27 21.75 -5.37
CA LEU A 236 -6.66 20.82 -6.31
C LEU A 236 -7.21 19.39 -6.14
N SER A 237 -7.35 18.93 -4.89
CA SER A 237 -7.96 17.63 -4.57
C SER A 237 -9.43 17.57 -5.01
N MET A 238 -10.20 18.64 -4.81
CA MET A 238 -11.58 18.74 -5.30
C MET A 238 -11.68 18.75 -6.83
N THR A 239 -10.77 19.45 -7.50
CA THR A 239 -10.73 19.52 -8.97
C THR A 239 -10.35 18.17 -9.56
N GLN A 240 -9.38 17.46 -8.97
CA GLN A 240 -9.01 16.11 -9.37
C GLN A 240 -10.15 15.10 -9.14
N MET A 241 -10.88 15.21 -8.02
CA MET A 241 -12.09 14.40 -7.78
C MET A 241 -13.19 14.68 -8.81
N ALA A 242 -13.42 15.94 -9.18
CA ALA A 242 -14.39 16.30 -10.20
C ALA A 242 -14.00 15.77 -11.59
N ILE A 243 -12.71 15.84 -11.95
CA ILE A 243 -12.19 15.29 -13.21
C ILE A 243 -12.38 13.76 -13.25
N ALA A 244 -12.00 13.07 -12.17
CA ALA A 244 -12.12 11.61 -12.11
C ALA A 244 -13.59 11.15 -12.10
N ALA A 245 -14.49 11.88 -11.43
CA ALA A 245 -15.93 11.64 -11.47
C ALA A 245 -16.52 11.84 -12.88
N CYS A 246 -16.14 12.91 -13.58
CA CYS A 246 -16.56 13.15 -14.96
C CYS A 246 -16.04 12.05 -15.90
N TRP A 247 -14.82 11.56 -15.68
CA TRP A 247 -14.25 10.47 -16.45
C TRP A 247 -15.00 9.15 -16.21
N ALA A 248 -15.29 8.80 -14.94
CA ALA A 248 -16.08 7.62 -14.59
C ALA A 248 -17.50 7.67 -15.20
N LYS A 249 -18.17 8.83 -15.13
CA LYS A 249 -19.49 9.05 -15.76
C LYS A 249 -19.44 8.85 -17.28
N ARG A 250 -18.35 9.28 -17.94
CA ARG A 250 -18.16 9.11 -19.39
C ARG A 250 -17.95 7.64 -19.76
N GLN A 251 -17.15 6.90 -18.99
CA GLN A 251 -16.98 5.45 -19.20
C GLN A 251 -18.29 4.69 -19.03
N PHE A 252 -19.09 5.05 -18.02
CA PHE A 252 -20.41 4.45 -17.80
C PHE A 252 -21.39 4.74 -18.94
N LYS A 253 -21.44 5.97 -19.44
CA LYS A 253 -22.29 6.34 -20.59
C LYS A 253 -21.90 5.57 -21.86
N ASN A 254 -20.60 5.39 -22.10
CA ASN A 254 -20.12 4.59 -23.23
C ASN A 254 -20.45 3.10 -23.08
N LYS A 255 -20.46 2.56 -21.85
CA LYS A 255 -20.81 1.17 -21.55
C LYS A 255 -22.33 0.90 -21.66
N LEU A 256 -23.15 1.86 -21.24
CA LEU A 256 -24.60 1.82 -21.46
C LEU A 256 -24.98 1.97 -22.94
N GLN A 257 -24.26 2.78 -23.70
CA GLN A 257 -24.48 2.91 -25.15
C GLN A 257 -24.07 1.66 -25.93
N SER A 258 -23.06 0.91 -25.47
CA SER A 258 -22.70 -0.38 -26.08
C SER A 258 -23.73 -1.47 -25.76
N HIS A 259 -24.27 -1.52 -24.54
CA HIS A 259 -25.37 -2.45 -24.22
C HIS A 259 -26.70 -2.08 -24.90
N GLY A 260 -26.99 -0.80 -25.15
CA GLY A 260 -28.18 -0.40 -25.92
C GLY A 260 -28.10 -0.75 -27.41
N GLN A 261 -26.89 -0.81 -28.00
CA GLN A 261 -26.70 -1.25 -29.38
C GLN A 261 -26.78 -2.78 -29.54
N ASP A 262 -26.39 -3.54 -28.51
CA ASP A 262 -26.53 -5.00 -28.50
C ASP A 262 -28.01 -5.43 -28.40
N GLU A 263 -28.86 -4.66 -27.72
CA GLU A 263 -30.32 -4.91 -27.70
C GLU A 263 -31.02 -4.51 -29.02
N GLU A 264 -30.59 -3.45 -29.70
CA GLU A 264 -31.15 -3.06 -31.01
C GLU A 264 -30.76 -4.03 -32.14
N LEU A 265 -29.60 -4.69 -32.04
CA LEU A 265 -29.19 -5.78 -32.93
C LEU A 265 -29.93 -7.09 -32.65
N ALA A 266 -30.32 -7.34 -31.39
CA ALA A 266 -31.10 -8.52 -31.02
C ALA A 266 -32.58 -8.44 -31.47
N VAL A 267 -33.15 -7.23 -31.59
CA VAL A 267 -34.54 -7.04 -32.05
C VAL A 267 -34.68 -7.21 -33.57
N ASN A 268 -33.61 -7.02 -34.36
CA ASN A 268 -33.66 -7.15 -35.83
C ASN A 268 -33.36 -8.55 -36.39
N LEU A 269 -33.03 -9.54 -35.55
CA LEU A 269 -32.75 -10.92 -35.98
C LEU A 269 -33.89 -11.92 -35.68
N GLY A 270 -35.04 -11.42 -35.21
CA GLY A 270 -36.21 -12.24 -34.87
C GLY A 270 -37.46 -11.85 -35.65
N ASN A 271 -37.51 -12.10 -36.96
CA ASN A 271 -38.77 -12.31 -37.67
C ASN A 271 -38.53 -13.08 -38.99
N PRO A 272 -38.70 -14.42 -38.99
CA PRO A 272 -38.89 -15.16 -40.22
C PRO A 272 -40.38 -15.09 -40.62
N GLN A 273 -40.65 -14.49 -41.78
CA GLN A 273 -41.81 -14.85 -42.60
C GLN A 273 -41.32 -15.72 -43.75
#